data_AF-A0A2Z6UC59-F1
#
_entry.id   AF-A0A2Z6UC59-F1
#
_cell.length_a   1.000
_cell.length_b   1.000
_cell.length_c   1.000
_cell.angle_alpha   90.00
_cell.angle_beta   90.00
_cell.angle_gamma   90.00
#
_symmetry.space_group_name_H-M   'P 1'
#
loop_
_entity.id
_entity.type
_entity.pdbx_description
1 polymer ?
#
loop_
_entity_poly.entity_id
_entity_poly.type
_entity_poly.pdbx_seq_one_letter_code
_entity_poly.pdbx_strand_id
1 'polypeptide(L)'
;MGGVDDKDINWDSIERCFQSDHIVNWEKLNFQGNTLPFFGLKKRYCAPDQYVINHAYEEAKNKTDGPFSVFYCTMNSHIPWISPLHVEEEWKTLNQREHKVAITTDNLSSNHDKYIASIKYQLECVLDFAIRTKDDNLVLVVFGDHQPPLISIPRMGLETPIHIISKHKGFVEYFHQHGFKKGINLRGHGQKKDHTPIKHEGFMSLFVNACSANFTDEKHEFQIYPNGMALVENEPSVQQIDPQEIKNSNGN
;
A
#
# COMPACT_ATOMS: atom_id res chain seq x y z
N MET A 1 -11.69 1.71 1.79
CA MET A 1 -12.20 0.86 0.68
C MET A 1 -11.72 -0.55 0.91
N GLY A 2 -12.51 -1.58 0.59
CA GLY A 2 -12.09 -2.99 0.51
C GLY A 2 -12.58 -3.92 1.62
N GLY A 3 -13.11 -3.40 2.74
CA GLY A 3 -13.57 -4.22 3.85
C GLY A 3 -14.51 -3.50 4.81
N VAL A 4 -15.08 -4.29 5.72
CA VAL A 4 -16.08 -3.88 6.71
C VAL A 4 -15.48 -4.00 8.11
N ASP A 5 -15.61 -2.97 8.93
CA ASP A 5 -15.28 -2.97 10.36
C ASP A 5 -16.56 -2.70 11.17
N ASP A 6 -16.59 -3.12 12.42
CA ASP A 6 -17.69 -2.87 13.36
C ASP A 6 -17.57 -1.53 14.10
N LYS A 7 -16.47 -0.81 13.88
CA LYS A 7 -16.25 0.54 14.41
C LYS A 7 -17.01 1.59 13.60
N ASP A 8 -17.61 2.55 14.30
CA ASP A 8 -18.08 3.78 13.69
C ASP A 8 -16.90 4.58 13.15
N ILE A 9 -16.83 4.72 11.83
CA ILE A 9 -15.82 5.52 11.13
C ILE A 9 -16.33 6.95 11.02
N ASN A 10 -15.56 7.91 11.53
CA ASN A 10 -15.81 9.32 11.27
C ASN A 10 -15.35 9.68 9.85
N TRP A 11 -16.29 9.57 8.89
CA TRP A 11 -16.02 9.85 7.49
C TRP A 11 -15.61 11.31 7.23
N ASP A 12 -16.15 12.28 7.98
CA ASP A 12 -15.74 13.69 7.85
C ASP A 12 -14.25 13.90 8.14
N SER A 13 -13.68 13.14 9.08
CA SER A 13 -12.25 13.19 9.37
C SER A 13 -11.43 12.56 8.25
N ILE A 14 -11.88 11.42 7.71
CA ILE A 14 -11.22 10.74 6.58
C ILE A 14 -11.27 11.62 5.33
N GLU A 15 -12.42 12.21 5.01
CA GLU A 15 -12.61 13.09 3.86
C GLU A 15 -11.72 14.34 3.95
N ARG A 16 -11.55 14.92 5.14
CA ARG A 16 -10.64 16.06 5.32
C ARG A 16 -9.17 15.70 5.11
N CYS A 17 -8.77 14.49 5.47
CA CYS A 17 -7.38 14.04 5.30
C CYS A 17 -7.06 13.72 3.83
N PHE A 18 -7.96 13.03 3.13
CA PHE A 18 -7.68 12.56 1.77
C PHE A 18 -8.18 13.49 0.66
N GLN A 19 -9.16 14.36 0.97
CA GLN A 19 -9.79 15.30 0.03
C GLN A 19 -10.14 14.65 -1.32
N SER A 20 -10.62 13.41 -1.28
CA SER A 20 -10.90 12.64 -2.50
C SER A 20 -12.17 13.13 -3.17
N ASP A 21 -12.14 13.31 -4.50
CA ASP A 21 -13.34 13.63 -5.29
C ASP A 21 -14.39 12.52 -5.17
N HIS A 22 -13.93 11.27 -5.02
CA HIS A 22 -14.76 10.09 -4.94
C HIS A 22 -14.20 9.06 -3.95
N ILE A 23 -15.11 8.46 -3.17
CA ILE A 23 -14.80 7.35 -2.26
C ILE A 23 -15.62 6.13 -2.69
N VAL A 24 -14.93 5.01 -2.97
CA VAL A 24 -15.53 3.68 -3.22
C VAL A 24 -15.53 2.88 -1.91
N ASN A 25 -16.51 3.13 -1.05
CA ASN A 25 -16.68 2.37 0.19
C ASN A 25 -17.17 0.93 -0.09
N TRP A 26 -17.35 0.13 0.96
CA TRP A 26 -17.80 -1.27 0.82
C TRP A 26 -19.12 -1.41 0.05
N GLU A 27 -20.08 -0.53 0.30
CA GLU A 27 -21.38 -0.53 -0.37
C GLU A 27 -21.21 -0.28 -1.88
N LYS A 28 -20.45 0.75 -2.26
CA LYS A 28 -20.20 1.10 -3.67
C LYS A 28 -19.34 0.09 -4.40
N LEU A 29 -18.46 -0.63 -3.70
CA LEU A 29 -17.70 -1.74 -4.25
C LEU A 29 -18.62 -2.85 -4.79
N ASN A 30 -19.86 -2.94 -4.28
CA ASN A 30 -20.88 -3.92 -4.66
C ASN A 30 -20.32 -5.35 -4.74
N PHE A 31 -19.48 -5.68 -3.76
CA PHE A 31 -18.84 -6.98 -3.68
C PHE A 31 -19.78 -8.00 -3.03
N GLN A 32 -20.05 -9.09 -3.74
CA GLN A 32 -20.96 -10.17 -3.37
C GLN A 32 -20.26 -11.52 -3.35
N GLY A 33 -18.99 -11.59 -3.77
CA GLY A 33 -18.20 -12.81 -3.77
C GLY A 33 -17.73 -13.25 -2.38
N ASN A 34 -16.81 -14.21 -2.37
CA ASN A 34 -16.27 -14.76 -1.12
C ASN A 34 -15.34 -13.76 -0.43
N THR A 35 -15.66 -13.44 0.82
CA THR A 35 -14.90 -12.48 1.64
C THR A 35 -13.79 -13.17 2.44
N LEU A 36 -12.73 -12.42 2.74
CA LEU A 36 -11.60 -12.85 3.55
C LEU A 36 -11.64 -12.14 4.90
N PRO A 37 -11.31 -12.80 6.02
CA PRO A 37 -11.25 -12.13 7.31
C PRO A 37 -10.02 -11.21 7.40
N PHE A 38 -10.20 -10.05 8.04
CA PHE A 38 -9.08 -9.21 8.48
C PHE A 38 -9.23 -8.88 9.97
N PHE A 39 -8.11 -8.60 10.66
CA PHE A 39 -7.98 -8.56 12.14
C PHE A 39 -8.30 -9.87 12.90
N GLY A 40 -8.85 -10.89 12.25
CA GLY A 40 -9.23 -12.15 12.91
C GLY A 40 -10.45 -12.01 13.84
N LEU A 41 -11.25 -10.95 13.64
CA LEU A 41 -12.43 -10.67 14.45
C LEU A 41 -13.72 -10.95 13.64
N LYS A 42 -14.77 -11.36 14.36
CA LYS A 42 -16.09 -11.53 13.76
C LYS A 42 -16.56 -10.21 13.16
N LYS A 43 -17.25 -10.27 12.01
CA LYS A 43 -17.75 -9.11 11.25
C LYS A 43 -16.67 -8.20 10.63
N ARG A 44 -15.39 -8.59 10.68
CA ARG A 44 -14.32 -7.91 9.95
C ARG A 44 -13.88 -8.72 8.76
N TYR A 45 -14.28 -8.27 7.58
CA TYR A 45 -14.04 -8.98 6.33
C TYR A 45 -13.78 -8.03 5.16
N CYS A 46 -13.01 -8.50 4.20
CA CYS A 46 -12.61 -7.75 3.02
C CYS A 46 -12.82 -8.56 1.74
N ALA A 47 -12.86 -7.86 0.62
CA ALA A 47 -12.77 -8.49 -0.69
C ALA A 47 -11.31 -8.85 -1.00
N PRO A 48 -11.06 -9.76 -1.96
CA PRO A 48 -9.73 -9.94 -2.51
C PRO A 48 -9.21 -8.63 -3.12
N ASP A 49 -7.99 -8.23 -2.77
CA ASP A 49 -7.38 -6.97 -3.21
C ASP A 49 -7.29 -6.88 -4.75
N GLN A 50 -7.15 -8.04 -5.43
CA GLN A 50 -7.22 -8.13 -6.90
C GLN A 50 -8.53 -7.58 -7.45
N TYR A 51 -9.68 -7.88 -6.83
CA TYR A 51 -10.96 -7.32 -7.24
C TYR A 51 -10.99 -5.82 -6.99
N VAL A 52 -10.58 -5.38 -5.80
CA VAL A 52 -10.71 -3.99 -5.37
C VAL A 52 -9.87 -3.05 -6.22
N ILE A 53 -8.60 -3.37 -6.50
CA ILE A 53 -7.71 -2.50 -7.26
C ILE A 53 -8.18 -2.35 -8.72
N ASN A 54 -8.62 -3.45 -9.35
CA ASN A 54 -9.12 -3.41 -10.73
C ASN A 54 -10.45 -2.65 -10.81
N HIS A 55 -11.38 -2.88 -9.88
CA HIS A 55 -12.66 -2.16 -9.83
C HIS A 55 -12.44 -0.66 -9.59
N ALA A 56 -11.61 -0.29 -8.62
CA ALA A 56 -11.34 1.11 -8.31
C ALA A 56 -10.68 1.85 -9.49
N TYR A 57 -9.77 1.20 -10.21
CA TYR A 57 -9.18 1.76 -11.42
C TYR A 57 -10.22 1.92 -12.54
N GLU A 58 -11.03 0.89 -12.84
CA GLU A 58 -12.10 0.99 -13.86
C GLU A 58 -13.08 2.12 -13.50
N GLU A 59 -13.48 2.24 -12.23
CA GLU A 59 -14.41 3.28 -11.77
C GLU A 59 -13.80 4.69 -11.90
N ALA A 60 -12.55 4.89 -11.49
CA ALA A 60 -11.87 6.18 -11.61
C ALA A 60 -11.68 6.58 -13.08
N LYS A 61 -11.24 5.63 -13.92
CA LYS A 61 -11.03 5.86 -15.37
C LYS A 61 -12.32 6.25 -16.09
N ASN A 62 -13.46 5.69 -15.69
CA ASN A 62 -14.75 6.00 -16.33
C ASN A 62 -15.34 7.36 -15.91
N LYS A 63 -14.74 8.06 -14.93
CA LYS A 63 -15.25 9.33 -14.41
C LYS A 63 -14.61 10.57 -15.03
N THR A 64 -13.46 10.42 -15.69
CA THR A 64 -12.73 11.54 -16.27
C THR A 64 -11.87 11.09 -17.44
N ASP A 65 -11.78 11.94 -18.46
CA ASP A 65 -10.83 11.79 -19.57
C ASP A 65 -9.44 12.37 -19.22
N GLY A 66 -9.33 13.05 -18.06
CA GLY A 66 -8.10 13.65 -17.56
C GLY A 66 -7.28 12.73 -16.64
N PRO A 67 -6.14 13.21 -16.11
CA PRO A 67 -5.37 12.45 -15.14
C PRO A 67 -6.17 12.24 -13.84
N PHE A 68 -6.01 11.07 -13.24
CA PHE A 68 -6.62 10.72 -11.96
C PHE A 68 -5.62 9.95 -11.10
N SER A 69 -5.90 9.88 -9.80
CA SER A 69 -5.16 9.04 -8.86
C SER A 69 -6.12 8.10 -8.13
N VAL A 70 -5.64 6.91 -7.81
CA VAL A 70 -6.36 5.95 -6.97
C VAL A 70 -5.46 5.64 -5.78
N PHE A 71 -5.95 5.94 -4.57
CA PHE A 71 -5.32 5.53 -3.33
C PHE A 71 -6.08 4.37 -2.72
N TYR A 72 -5.38 3.26 -2.46
CA TYR A 72 -5.98 2.06 -1.93
C TYR A 72 -5.05 1.38 -0.91
N CYS A 73 -5.57 1.12 0.29
CA CYS A 73 -4.91 0.31 1.29
C CYS A 73 -5.30 -1.17 1.10
N THR A 74 -4.36 -1.98 0.64
CA THR A 74 -4.51 -3.45 0.52
C THR A 74 -4.83 -4.08 1.87
N MET A 75 -5.61 -5.18 1.88
CA MET A 75 -6.03 -5.85 3.12
C MET A 75 -5.58 -7.31 3.23
N ASN A 76 -5.28 -8.01 2.13
CA ASN A 76 -5.08 -9.46 2.19
C ASN A 76 -3.70 -9.86 2.77
N SER A 77 -2.79 -8.91 3.04
CA SER A 77 -1.57 -9.13 3.83
C SER A 77 -1.72 -8.81 5.32
N HIS A 78 -2.91 -8.40 5.75
CA HIS A 78 -3.19 -8.06 7.15
C HIS A 78 -3.33 -9.32 8.02
N ILE A 79 -3.02 -9.23 9.32
CA ILE A 79 -3.32 -10.30 10.30
C ILE A 79 -4.82 -10.68 10.20
N PRO A 80 -5.20 -11.98 10.13
CA PRO A 80 -4.43 -13.20 10.43
C PRO A 80 -3.68 -13.82 9.24
N TRP A 81 -3.35 -13.02 8.23
CA TRP A 81 -2.65 -13.40 7.01
C TRP A 81 -3.42 -14.46 6.21
N ILE A 82 -4.74 -14.30 6.17
CA ILE A 82 -5.65 -15.11 5.36
C ILE A 82 -5.81 -14.41 4.01
N SER A 83 -5.10 -14.93 3.02
CA SER A 83 -4.95 -14.35 1.70
C SER A 83 -5.25 -15.38 0.63
N PRO A 84 -5.69 -15.00 -0.58
CA PRO A 84 -5.65 -15.89 -1.72
C PRO A 84 -4.21 -16.33 -1.98
N LEU A 85 -4.04 -17.52 -2.57
CA LEU A 85 -2.73 -18.08 -2.91
C LEU A 85 -2.21 -17.61 -4.27
N HIS A 86 -3.12 -17.25 -5.18
CA HIS A 86 -2.83 -16.85 -6.55
C HIS A 86 -3.82 -15.78 -7.01
N VAL A 87 -3.43 -15.02 -8.03
CA VAL A 87 -4.33 -14.14 -8.78
C VAL A 87 -5.22 -14.97 -9.70
N GLU A 88 -6.47 -14.56 -9.87
CA GLU A 88 -7.40 -15.14 -10.85
C GLU A 88 -7.16 -14.59 -12.25
N GLU A 89 -7.37 -15.42 -13.27
CA GLU A 89 -7.30 -14.95 -14.65
C GLU A 89 -8.40 -13.92 -14.94
N GLU A 90 -9.63 -14.11 -14.51
CA GLU A 90 -10.68 -13.13 -14.74
C GLU A 90 -11.10 -12.51 -13.41
N TRP A 91 -10.51 -11.38 -13.01
CA TRP A 91 -10.73 -10.81 -11.67
C TRP A 91 -12.22 -10.55 -11.34
N LYS A 92 -13.09 -10.39 -12.36
CA LYS A 92 -14.53 -10.23 -12.19
C LYS A 92 -15.22 -11.50 -11.66
N THR A 93 -14.63 -12.69 -11.83
CA THR A 93 -15.14 -13.95 -11.25
C THR A 93 -15.08 -13.93 -9.73
N LEU A 94 -14.14 -13.17 -9.14
CA LEU A 94 -14.04 -13.00 -7.69
C LEU A 94 -15.33 -12.42 -7.07
N ASN A 95 -16.17 -11.74 -7.85
CA ASN A 95 -17.45 -11.19 -7.39
C ASN A 95 -18.63 -12.19 -7.46
N GLN A 96 -18.36 -13.43 -7.85
CA GLN A 96 -19.36 -14.50 -7.92
C GLN A 96 -19.34 -15.29 -6.60
N ARG A 97 -20.52 -15.60 -6.03
CA ARG A 97 -20.64 -16.26 -4.71
C ARG A 97 -20.09 -17.68 -4.72
N GLU A 98 -20.25 -18.36 -5.84
CA GLU A 98 -19.83 -19.73 -6.09
C GLU A 98 -18.32 -19.85 -6.37
N HIS A 99 -17.65 -18.76 -6.77
CA HIS A 99 -16.23 -18.78 -7.12
C HIS A 99 -15.37 -18.85 -5.86
N LYS A 100 -14.78 -20.03 -5.62
CA LYS A 100 -13.93 -20.26 -4.45
C LYS A 100 -12.47 -19.98 -4.80
N VAL A 101 -11.82 -19.20 -3.96
CA VAL A 101 -10.38 -18.95 -4.02
C VAL A 101 -9.66 -19.85 -3.01
N ALA A 102 -8.52 -20.42 -3.40
CA ALA A 102 -7.64 -21.12 -2.46
C ALA A 102 -6.94 -20.12 -1.55
N ILE A 103 -6.88 -20.38 -0.24
CA ILE A 103 -6.36 -19.43 0.74
C ILE A 103 -5.25 -20.02 1.62
N THR A 104 -4.47 -19.15 2.25
CA THR A 104 -3.30 -19.51 3.08
C THR A 104 -3.62 -20.41 4.28
N THR A 105 -4.87 -20.49 4.76
CA THR A 105 -5.24 -21.41 5.85
C THR A 105 -5.24 -22.88 5.44
N ASP A 106 -5.39 -23.16 4.14
CA ASP A 106 -5.63 -24.54 3.68
C ASP A 106 -4.35 -25.38 3.71
N ASN A 107 -3.17 -24.75 3.64
CA ASN A 107 -1.90 -25.44 3.45
C ASN A 107 -0.75 -25.02 4.40
N LEU A 108 -0.93 -24.00 5.24
CA LEU A 108 0.17 -23.41 6.02
C LEU A 108 -0.10 -23.42 7.53
N SER A 109 0.89 -23.87 8.31
CA SER A 109 0.76 -24.06 9.76
C SER A 109 1.28 -22.88 10.59
N SER A 110 2.22 -22.07 10.09
CA SER A 110 2.81 -20.96 10.83
C SER A 110 2.35 -19.58 10.35
N ASN A 111 2.28 -18.60 11.25
CA ASN A 111 1.97 -17.20 10.91
C ASN A 111 3.02 -16.59 9.97
N HIS A 112 4.29 -16.98 10.15
CA HIS A 112 5.37 -16.55 9.28
C HIS A 112 5.13 -17.02 7.84
N ASP A 113 4.80 -18.30 7.63
CA ASP A 113 4.58 -18.83 6.28
C ASP A 113 3.33 -18.22 5.64
N LYS A 114 2.25 -18.04 6.41
CA LYS A 114 1.04 -17.35 5.94
C LYS A 114 1.33 -15.92 5.51
N TYR A 115 2.14 -15.19 6.28
CA TYR A 115 2.56 -13.84 5.91
C TYR A 115 3.39 -13.84 4.62
N ILE A 116 4.40 -14.71 4.50
CA ILE A 116 5.21 -14.81 3.28
C ILE A 116 4.34 -15.14 2.06
N ALA A 117 3.38 -16.06 2.20
CA ALA A 117 2.43 -16.36 1.14
C ALA A 117 1.52 -15.17 0.79
N SER A 118 1.06 -14.41 1.80
CA SER A 118 0.27 -13.20 1.57
C SER A 118 1.06 -12.11 0.84
N ILE A 119 2.33 -11.90 1.18
CA ILE A 119 3.21 -10.95 0.48
C ILE A 119 3.47 -11.40 -0.96
N LYS A 120 3.66 -12.70 -1.19
CA LYS A 120 3.78 -13.25 -2.54
C LYS A 120 2.53 -12.94 -3.37
N TYR A 121 1.34 -13.21 -2.83
CA TYR A 121 0.08 -12.87 -3.48
C TYR A 121 -0.05 -11.36 -3.75
N GLN A 122 0.29 -10.49 -2.80
CA GLN A 122 0.23 -9.03 -3.01
C GLN A 122 1.12 -8.58 -4.17
N LEU A 123 2.35 -9.09 -4.24
CA LEU A 123 3.26 -8.78 -5.34
C LEU A 123 2.74 -9.32 -6.68
N GLU A 124 2.19 -10.54 -6.70
CA GLU A 124 1.53 -11.09 -7.90
C GLU A 124 0.34 -10.23 -8.33
N CYS A 125 -0.51 -9.81 -7.39
CA CYS A 125 -1.68 -8.95 -7.62
C CYS A 125 -1.30 -7.60 -8.25
N VAL A 126 -0.32 -6.91 -7.66
CA VAL A 126 0.16 -5.62 -8.16
C VAL A 126 0.81 -5.75 -9.54
N LEU A 127 1.61 -6.79 -9.77
CA LEU A 127 2.26 -7.02 -11.06
C LEU A 127 1.25 -7.43 -12.15
N ASP A 128 0.27 -8.29 -11.82
CA ASP A 128 -0.84 -8.64 -12.72
C ASP A 128 -1.61 -7.39 -13.12
N PHE A 129 -1.99 -6.56 -12.15
CA PHE A 129 -2.66 -5.27 -12.40
C PHE A 129 -1.84 -4.38 -13.34
N ALA A 130 -0.54 -4.20 -13.07
CA ALA A 130 0.35 -3.37 -13.88
C ALA A 130 0.45 -3.87 -15.34
N ILE A 131 0.51 -5.19 -15.54
CA ILE A 131 0.61 -5.82 -16.86
C ILE A 131 -0.72 -5.70 -17.62
N ARG A 132 -1.85 -5.93 -16.94
CA ARG A 132 -3.18 -5.99 -17.55
C ARG A 132 -3.78 -4.66 -17.90
N THR A 133 -3.50 -3.64 -17.09
CA THR A 133 -4.04 -2.29 -17.30
C THR A 133 -3.66 -1.73 -18.68
N LYS A 134 -2.53 -2.18 -19.25
CA LYS A 134 -2.03 -1.81 -20.60
C LYS A 134 -2.05 -0.29 -20.85
N ASP A 135 -1.84 0.48 -19.79
CA ASP A 135 -1.80 1.94 -19.83
C ASP A 135 -0.33 2.38 -19.78
N ASP A 136 0.12 3.05 -20.84
CA ASP A 136 1.50 3.50 -20.96
C ASP A 136 1.84 4.68 -20.04
N ASN A 137 0.81 5.38 -19.55
CA ASN A 137 0.95 6.50 -18.61
C ASN A 137 0.78 6.08 -17.14
N LEU A 138 0.58 4.78 -16.89
CA LEU A 138 0.42 4.26 -15.54
C LEU A 138 1.68 4.50 -14.69
N VAL A 139 1.47 5.08 -13.52
CA VAL A 139 2.45 5.16 -12.43
C VAL A 139 1.87 4.44 -11.23
N LEU A 140 2.56 3.42 -10.74
CA LEU A 140 2.24 2.74 -9.49
C LEU A 140 3.30 3.05 -8.44
N VAL A 141 2.82 3.53 -7.29
CA VAL A 141 3.62 3.67 -6.07
C VAL A 141 3.11 2.64 -5.08
N VAL A 142 3.96 1.66 -4.76
CA VAL A 142 3.61 0.51 -3.92
C VAL A 142 4.52 0.55 -2.71
N PHE A 143 3.96 0.69 -1.52
CA PHE A 143 4.77 0.80 -0.30
C PHE A 143 4.12 0.08 0.87
N GLY A 144 4.94 -0.38 1.80
CA GLY A 144 4.47 -0.91 3.07
C GLY A 144 4.21 0.23 4.05
N ASP A 145 3.12 0.14 4.81
CA ASP A 145 2.78 1.07 5.87
C ASP A 145 3.54 0.78 7.16
N HIS A 146 3.66 -0.49 7.56
CA HIS A 146 4.38 -0.90 8.76
C HIS A 146 4.87 -2.36 8.73
N GLN A 147 5.61 -2.75 9.77
CA GLN A 147 6.10 -4.13 9.96
C GLN A 147 4.99 -5.10 10.37
N PRO A 148 5.02 -6.37 9.96
CA PRO A 148 3.96 -7.32 10.30
C PRO A 148 3.95 -7.63 11.82
N PRO A 149 2.85 -7.30 12.55
CA PRO A 149 2.78 -7.53 13.98
C PRO A 149 2.87 -9.04 14.29
N LEU A 150 3.44 -9.42 15.43
CA LEU A 150 3.68 -10.82 15.84
C LEU A 150 4.69 -11.60 14.97
N ILE A 151 5.24 -10.99 13.92
CA ILE A 151 6.30 -11.58 13.08
C ILE A 151 7.59 -10.78 13.24
N SER A 152 7.50 -9.46 13.10
CA SER A 152 8.65 -8.58 13.28
C SER A 152 9.05 -8.43 14.75
N ILE A 153 10.34 -8.21 14.97
CA ILE A 153 10.95 -7.94 16.28
C ILE A 153 11.84 -6.70 16.17
N PRO A 154 12.13 -5.98 17.27
CA PRO A 154 12.80 -4.68 17.22
C PRO A 154 14.11 -4.64 16.43
N ARG A 155 14.90 -5.72 16.46
CA ARG A 155 16.17 -5.81 15.69
C ARG A 155 16.01 -5.85 14.17
N MET A 156 14.79 -6.00 13.65
CA MET A 156 14.50 -6.04 12.22
C MET A 156 14.31 -4.64 11.61
N GLY A 157 14.32 -3.58 12.42
CA GLY A 157 14.15 -2.21 11.95
C GLY A 157 12.68 -1.83 11.74
N LEU A 158 12.47 -0.65 11.16
CA LEU A 158 11.16 -0.06 10.88
C LEU A 158 10.97 0.23 9.38
N GLU A 159 11.99 -0.02 8.56
CA GLU A 159 12.02 0.25 7.14
C GLU A 159 11.04 -0.64 6.38
N THR A 160 10.16 -0.03 5.59
CA THR A 160 9.22 -0.72 4.70
C THR A 160 9.65 -0.61 3.23
N PRO A 161 9.26 -1.56 2.37
CA PRO A 161 9.49 -1.46 0.93
C PRO A 161 8.79 -0.24 0.33
N ILE A 162 9.41 0.38 -0.68
CA ILE A 162 8.76 1.26 -1.65
C ILE A 162 9.22 0.89 -3.06
N HIS A 163 8.26 0.73 -3.97
CA HIS A 163 8.49 0.44 -5.37
C HIS A 163 7.76 1.46 -6.23
N ILE A 164 8.48 1.97 -7.23
CA ILE A 164 7.94 2.84 -8.28
C ILE A 164 7.94 2.06 -9.58
N ILE A 165 6.76 1.85 -10.15
CA ILE A 165 6.59 1.06 -11.38
C ILE A 165 5.92 1.95 -12.41
N SER A 166 6.58 2.16 -13.54
CA SER A 166 6.04 2.90 -14.68
C SER A 166 6.76 2.51 -15.97
N LYS A 167 6.09 2.70 -17.11
CA LYS A 167 6.73 2.62 -18.44
C LYS A 167 7.47 3.91 -18.80
N HIS A 168 7.22 5.02 -18.10
CA HIS A 168 7.85 6.31 -18.37
C HIS A 168 9.31 6.32 -17.92
N LYS A 169 10.25 6.15 -18.86
CA LYS A 169 11.68 5.99 -18.57
C LYS A 169 12.29 7.15 -17.80
N GLY A 170 11.98 8.40 -18.18
CA GLY A 170 12.49 9.58 -17.49
C GLY A 170 12.02 9.68 -16.03
N PHE A 171 10.81 9.18 -15.76
CA PHE A 171 10.23 9.19 -14.42
C PHE A 171 10.93 8.16 -13.53
N VAL A 172 11.15 6.94 -14.04
CA VAL A 172 11.91 5.90 -13.33
C VAL A 172 13.37 6.31 -13.11
N GLU A 173 14.00 6.92 -14.12
CA GLU A 173 15.39 7.39 -14.04
C GLU A 173 15.58 8.48 -12.97
N TYR A 174 14.58 9.35 -12.77
CA TYR A 174 14.60 10.33 -11.69
C TYR A 174 14.81 9.64 -10.33
N PHE A 175 14.08 8.55 -10.03
CA PHE A 175 14.27 7.82 -8.76
C PHE A 175 15.61 7.09 -8.69
N HIS A 176 16.16 6.60 -9.81
CA HIS A 176 17.50 6.01 -9.84
C HIS A 176 18.58 7.00 -9.43
N GLN A 177 18.49 8.24 -9.90
CA GLN A 177 19.40 9.32 -9.50
C GLN A 177 19.30 9.65 -8.02
N HIS A 178 18.15 9.36 -7.40
CA HIS A 178 17.90 9.53 -5.96
C HIS A 178 18.06 8.23 -5.15
N GLY A 179 18.83 7.27 -5.67
CA GLY A 179 19.28 6.10 -4.92
C GLY A 179 18.38 4.87 -4.99
N PHE A 180 17.21 4.95 -5.64
CA PHE A 180 16.37 3.78 -5.89
C PHE A 180 17.10 2.81 -6.82
N LYS A 181 16.91 1.50 -6.63
CA LYS A 181 17.51 0.46 -7.48
C LYS A 181 16.44 -0.30 -8.21
N LYS A 182 16.82 -0.84 -9.38
CA LYS A 182 15.93 -1.64 -10.22
C LYS A 182 15.68 -3.00 -9.56
N GLY A 183 14.43 -3.44 -9.61
CA GLY A 183 13.98 -4.76 -9.15
C GLY A 183 13.11 -4.70 -7.90
N ILE A 184 12.54 -5.85 -7.55
CA ILE A 184 11.63 -6.00 -6.39
C ILE A 184 12.33 -6.61 -5.17
N ASN A 185 13.55 -7.13 -5.37
CA ASN A 185 14.28 -7.84 -4.34
C ASN A 185 15.06 -6.85 -3.47
N LEU A 186 14.59 -6.67 -2.24
CA LEU A 186 15.23 -5.79 -1.25
C LEU A 186 16.37 -6.44 -0.48
N ARG A 187 16.73 -7.71 -0.76
CA ARG A 187 17.85 -8.37 -0.09
C ARG A 187 19.14 -7.56 -0.28
N GLY A 188 19.77 -7.22 0.84
CA GLY A 188 21.01 -6.45 0.86
C GLY A 188 20.84 -4.94 0.75
N HIS A 189 19.62 -4.42 0.56
CA HIS A 189 19.39 -2.98 0.58
C HIS A 189 19.66 -2.38 1.97
N GLY A 190 19.22 -3.00 3.07
CA GLY A 190 19.50 -2.51 4.43
C GLY A 190 20.86 -2.90 5.04
N GLN A 191 21.67 -3.72 4.37
CA GLN A 191 22.96 -4.19 4.90
C GLN A 191 24.17 -3.51 4.27
N LYS A 192 23.98 -2.77 3.19
CA LYS A 192 25.05 -2.00 2.56
C LYS A 192 25.09 -0.60 3.16
N LYS A 193 26.29 -0.08 3.44
CA LYS A 193 26.53 1.27 3.98
C LYS A 193 26.05 2.41 3.06
N ASP A 194 25.63 2.10 1.83
CA ASP A 194 25.21 3.06 0.80
C ASP A 194 23.68 3.21 0.68
N HIS A 195 22.89 2.54 1.54
CA HIS A 195 21.45 2.72 1.56
C HIS A 195 21.04 3.68 2.67
N THR A 196 20.49 4.82 2.28
CA THR A 196 19.88 5.79 3.18
C THR A 196 18.37 5.70 3.02
N PRO A 197 17.62 5.19 4.01
CA PRO A 197 16.17 5.19 3.95
C PRO A 197 15.65 6.63 3.94
N ILE A 198 14.51 6.83 3.28
CA ILE A 198 13.72 8.06 3.37
C ILE A 198 12.54 7.82 4.31
N LYS A 199 12.10 8.87 5.00
CA LYS A 199 10.83 8.79 5.71
C LYS A 199 9.66 8.83 4.72
N HIS A 200 8.51 8.27 5.09
CA HIS A 200 7.31 8.30 4.23
C HIS A 200 6.91 9.74 3.87
N GLU A 201 6.94 10.65 4.84
CA GLU A 201 6.67 12.07 4.61
C GLU A 201 7.69 12.74 3.66
N GLY A 202 8.91 12.21 3.59
CA GLY A 202 9.93 12.72 2.68
C GLY A 202 9.73 12.33 1.22
N PHE A 203 9.02 11.23 0.98
CA PHE A 203 8.73 10.75 -0.37
C PHE A 203 7.91 11.76 -1.19
N MET A 204 7.05 12.55 -0.56
CA MET A 204 6.23 13.58 -1.23
C MET A 204 7.09 14.53 -2.07
N SER A 205 8.17 15.07 -1.49
CA SER A 205 9.04 16.03 -2.18
C SER A 205 9.76 15.42 -3.39
N LEU A 206 10.17 14.15 -3.29
CA LEU A 206 10.76 13.41 -4.42
C LEU A 206 9.72 13.14 -5.51
N PHE A 207 8.53 12.70 -5.13
CA PHE A 207 7.46 12.36 -6.07
C PHE A 207 6.97 13.58 -6.85
N VAL A 208 6.76 14.72 -6.18
CA VAL A 208 6.33 15.97 -6.83
C VAL A 208 7.38 16.48 -7.81
N ASN A 209 8.67 16.45 -7.44
CA ASN A 209 9.74 16.81 -8.37
C ASN A 209 9.81 15.85 -9.56
N ALA A 210 9.66 14.54 -9.34
CA ALA A 210 9.62 13.56 -10.41
C ALA A 210 8.48 13.84 -11.40
N CYS A 211 7.29 14.19 -10.88
CA CYS A 211 6.15 14.59 -11.71
C CYS A 211 6.43 15.91 -12.45
N SER A 212 6.94 16.93 -11.77
CA SER A 212 7.23 18.23 -12.40
C SER A 212 8.27 18.10 -13.53
N ALA A 213 9.25 17.22 -13.38
CA ALA A 213 10.25 16.99 -14.40
C ALA A 213 9.73 16.23 -15.65
N ASN A 214 8.64 15.46 -15.52
CA ASN A 214 8.26 14.45 -16.52
C ASN A 214 6.83 14.57 -17.06
N PHE A 215 5.90 15.19 -16.35
CA PHE A 215 4.47 15.18 -16.68
C PHE A 215 3.84 16.56 -16.83
N THR A 216 4.65 17.62 -16.86
CA THR A 216 4.21 19.01 -17.08
C THR A 216 5.18 19.76 -17.97
N ASP A 217 4.67 20.74 -18.70
CA ASP A 217 5.47 21.68 -19.49
C ASP A 217 6.13 22.74 -18.59
N GLU A 218 5.50 23.07 -17.45
CA GLU A 218 6.02 24.01 -16.46
C GLU A 218 6.87 23.28 -15.41
N LYS A 219 8.18 23.25 -15.66
CA LYS A 219 9.13 22.58 -14.79
C LYS A 219 9.49 23.44 -13.59
N HIS A 220 9.35 22.85 -12.42
CA HIS A 220 9.73 23.42 -11.14
C HIS A 220 10.64 22.44 -10.41
N GLU A 221 11.68 22.99 -9.78
CA GLU A 221 12.54 22.24 -8.88
C GLU A 221 12.25 22.69 -7.46
N PHE A 222 11.68 21.78 -6.68
CA PHE A 222 11.37 21.97 -5.27
C PHE A 222 12.51 21.40 -4.42
N GLN A 223 12.74 22.02 -3.26
CA GLN A 223 13.66 21.47 -2.28
C GLN A 223 13.23 20.05 -1.87
N ILE A 224 14.18 19.12 -1.82
CA ILE A 224 13.96 17.76 -1.35
C ILE A 224 14.07 17.75 0.17
N TYR A 225 13.09 17.14 0.83
CA TYR A 225 13.03 17.00 2.28
C TYR A 225 12.99 15.51 2.67
N PRO A 226 14.13 14.81 2.78
CA PRO A 226 14.15 13.36 3.02
C PRO A 226 13.48 12.91 4.33
N ASN A 227 13.35 13.83 5.28
CA ASN A 227 12.70 13.62 6.58
C ASN A 227 11.32 14.29 6.67
N GLY A 228 10.76 14.74 5.55
CA GLY A 228 9.55 15.54 5.48
C GLY A 228 9.76 17.02 5.79
N MET A 229 8.69 17.78 5.57
CA MET A 229 8.63 19.19 5.95
C MET A 229 8.08 19.32 7.37
N ALA A 230 8.73 20.14 8.19
CA ALA A 230 8.16 20.50 9.49
C ALA A 230 6.92 21.36 9.26
N LEU A 231 5.76 20.91 9.75
CA LEU A 231 4.51 21.67 9.65
C LEU A 231 4.42 22.79 10.70
N VAL A 232 5.32 22.77 11.70
CA VAL A 232 5.43 23.79 12.75
C VAL A 232 6.91 24.09 12.96
N GLU A 233 7.31 25.37 12.96
CA GLU A 233 8.71 25.81 13.04
C GLU A 233 9.46 25.43 14.33
N ASN A 234 8.82 24.75 15.29
CA ASN A 234 9.40 24.36 16.58
C ASN A 234 8.82 23.04 17.14
N GLU A 235 8.59 22.01 16.31
CA GLU A 235 8.35 20.70 16.90
C GLU A 235 9.61 20.21 17.61
N PRO A 236 9.57 19.91 18.93
CA PRO A 236 10.68 19.23 19.56
C PRO A 236 10.87 17.89 18.83
N SER A 237 12.11 17.56 18.50
CA SER A 237 12.45 16.27 17.91
C SER A 237 11.74 15.18 18.71
N VAL A 238 10.88 14.39 18.04
CA VAL A 238 10.22 13.24 18.67
C VAL A 238 11.32 12.40 19.31
N GLN A 239 11.42 12.48 20.63
CA GLN A 239 12.32 11.62 21.38
C GLN A 239 11.87 10.19 21.09
N GLN A 240 12.81 9.32 20.73
CA GLN A 240 12.53 7.90 20.63
C GLN A 240 11.90 7.47 21.95
N ILE A 241 10.61 7.15 21.93
CA ILE A 241 9.91 6.65 23.10
C ILE A 241 10.60 5.35 23.48
N ASP A 242 11.16 5.30 24.69
CA ASP A 242 11.75 4.08 25.23
C ASP A 242 10.65 3.01 25.29
N PRO A 243 10.81 1.85 24.63
CA PRO A 243 9.84 0.76 24.68
C PRO A 243 9.48 0.30 26.10
N GLN A 244 10.27 0.65 27.13
CA GLN A 244 9.95 0.36 28.52
C GLN A 244 8.88 1.27 29.13
N GLU A 245 8.67 2.49 28.63
CA GLU A 245 7.67 3.42 29.19
C GLU A 245 6.23 2.98 28.88
N ILE A 246 6.01 2.18 27.81
CA ILE A 246 4.70 1.66 27.42
C ILE A 246 4.18 0.59 28.40
N LYS A 247 5.05 -0.02 29.22
CA LYS A 247 4.63 -1.06 30.18
C LYS A 247 4.02 -0.51 31.47
N ASN A 248 4.20 0.78 31.79
CA ASN A 248 3.78 1.34 33.07
C ASN A 248 2.43 2.09 33.01
N SER A 249 1.81 2.23 31.84
CA SER A 249 0.55 2.98 31.68
C SER A 249 -0.73 2.12 31.66
N ASN A 250 -0.62 0.78 31.70
CA ASN A 250 -1.78 -0.14 31.76
C ASN A 250 -2.11 -0.64 33.17
N GLY A 251 -1.68 0.08 34.20
CA GLY A 251 -2.05 -0.19 35.60
C GLY A 251 -2.82 0.98 36.19
N ASN A 252 -4.12 1.06 35.91
CA ASN A 252 -5.17 1.62 36.77
C ASN A 252 -6.55 1.27 36.21
#